data_AF-A0A7X7PVY5-F1
#
_entry.id   AF-A0A7X7PVY5-F1
#
_cell.length_a   1.000
_cell.length_b   1.000
_cell.length_c   1.000
_cell.angle_alpha   90.00
_cell.angle_beta   90.00
_cell.angle_gamma   90.00
#
_symmetry.space_group_name_H-M   'P 1'
#
loop_
_entity.id
_entity.type
_entity.pdbx_description
1 polymer ?
#
loop_
_entity_poly.entity_id
_entity_poly.type
_entity_poly.pdbx_seq_one_letter_code
_entity_poly.pdbx_strand_id
1 'polypeptide(L)' 'MTLFSKANDPWSHRTRIVLAEKSIHVETIDVQDGNLPEDLLDLNPYNT' A
#
# COMPACT_ATOMS: atom_id res chain seq x y z
N MET A 1 8.31 3.00 7.81
CA MET A 1 7.94 3.08 6.38
C MET A 1 6.50 2.65 6.27
N THR A 2 5.71 3.36 5.46
CA THR A 2 4.27 3.14 5.32
C THR A 2 3.98 2.50 3.97
N LEU A 3 3.14 1.47 3.95
CA LEU A 3 2.68 0.78 2.75
C LEU A 3 1.16 0.98 2.64
N PHE A 4 0.74 1.76 1.66
CA PHE A 4 -0.66 1.81 1.24
C PHE A 4 -0.95 0.58 0.40
N SER A 5 -1.89 -0.26 0.84
CA SER A 5 -2.08 -1.58 0.24
C SER A 5 -3.55 -1.96 0.28
N LYS A 6 -4.08 -2.46 -0.83
CA LYS A 6 -5.46 -2.97 -0.85
C LYS A 6 -5.47 -4.48 -0.64
N ALA A 7 -6.39 -4.98 0.18
CA ALA A 7 -6.49 -6.42 0.47
C ALA A 7 -6.72 -7.26 -0.80
N ASN A 8 -7.64 -6.82 -1.67
CA ASN A 8 -8.12 -7.55 -2.86
C ASN A 8 -7.38 -7.20 -4.17
N ASP A 9 -6.24 -6.50 -4.10
CA ASP A 9 -5.45 -6.17 -5.28
C ASP A 9 -4.23 -7.12 -5.41
N PRO A 10 -4.09 -7.84 -6.55
CA PRO A 10 -2.94 -8.70 -6.80
C PRO A 10 -1.59 -7.97 -6.77
N TRP A 11 -1.52 -6.69 -7.19
CA TRP A 11 -0.26 -5.94 -7.18
C TRP A 11 0.20 -5.63 -5.76
N SER A 12 -0.72 -5.11 -4.96
CA SER A 12 -0.56 -4.92 -3.51
C SER A 12 -0.11 -6.21 -2.80
N HIS A 13 -0.72 -7.35 -3.15
CA HIS A 13 -0.38 -8.64 -2.54
C HIS A 13 1.07 -9.06 -2.84
N ARG A 14 1.56 -8.89 -4.07
CA ARG A 14 2.93 -9.27 -4.44
C ARG A 14 3.95 -8.50 -3.62
N THR A 15 3.74 -7.20 -3.41
CA THR A 15 4.61 -6.37 -2.58
C THR A 15 4.63 -6.84 -1.13
N ARG A 16 3.46 -7.18 -0.55
CA ARG A 16 3.38 -7.73 0.82
C ARG A 16 4.17 -9.02 1.00
N ILE A 17 4.15 -9.93 0.01
CA ILE A 17 4.94 -11.18 0.05
C ILE A 17 6.43 -10.86 0.14
N VAL A 18 6.94 -9.96 -0.71
CA VAL A 18 8.37 -9.62 -0.75
C VAL A 18 8.82 -8.94 0.54
N LEU A 19 7.99 -8.06 1.11
CA LEU A 19 8.29 -7.39 2.37
C LEU A 19 8.35 -8.38 3.54
N ALA A 20 7.41 -9.32 3.60
CA ALA A 20 7.42 -10.41 4.58
C ALA A 20 8.67 -11.29 4.43
N GLU A 21 9.01 -11.68 3.20
CA GLU A 21 10.19 -12.51 2.91
C GLU A 21 11.50 -11.83 3.32
N LYS A 22 11.59 -10.51 3.12
CA LYS A 22 12.75 -9.72 3.53
C LYS A 22 12.74 -9.35 5.01
N SER A 23 11.73 -9.75 5.77
CA SER A 23 11.53 -9.37 7.18
C SER A 23 11.58 -7.85 7.39
N ILE A 24 11.07 -7.07 6.41
CA ILE A 24 11.03 -5.61 6.49
C ILE A 24 9.73 -5.21 7.17
N HIS A 25 9.84 -4.53 8.31
CA HIS A 25 8.67 -4.04 9.03
C HIS A 25 8.14 -2.75 8.38
N VAL A 26 6.85 -2.76 8.01
CA VAL A 26 6.14 -1.61 7.47
C VAL A 26 4.78 -1.48 8.13
N GLU A 27 4.31 -0.24 8.29
CA GLU A 27 2.93 0.03 8.69
C GLU A 27 2.04 -0.06 7.46
N THR A 28 1.05 -0.96 7.49
CA THR A 28 0.16 -1.15 6.34
C THR A 28 -1.14 -0.38 6.56
N ILE A 29 -1.46 0.49 5.61
CA ILE A 29 -2.71 1.23 5.58
C ILE A 29 -3.60 0.61 4.49
N ASP A 30 -4.78 0.13 4.87
CA ASP A 30 -5.74 -0.41 3.92
C ASP A 30 -6.39 0.72 3.13
N VAL A 31 -6.27 0.67 1.81
CA VAL A 31 -6.84 1.66 0.90
C VAL A 31 -8.00 1.08 0.13
N GLN A 32 -9.08 1.84 0.04
CA GLN A 32 -10.33 1.44 -0.62
C GLN A 32 -10.60 2.35 -1.82
N ASP A 33 -11.20 1.80 -2.87
CA ASP A 33 -11.51 2.59 -4.07
C ASP A 33 -12.50 3.71 -3.71
N GLY A 34 -12.18 4.93 -4.14
CA GLY A 34 -13.00 6.11 -3.87
C GLY A 34 -12.79 6.77 -2.50
N ASN A 35 -11.95 6.18 -1.63
CA ASN A 35 -11.52 6.81 -0.39
C ASN A 35 -10.00 6.64 -0.19
N LEU A 36 -9.25 7.38 -1.00
CA LEU A 36 -7.79 7.42 -0.92
C LEU A 36 -7.39 8.40 0.20
N PRO A 37 -6.49 8.00 1.13
CA PRO A 37 -5.96 8.90 2.14
C PRO A 37 -5.27 10.12 1.52
N GLU A 38 -5.40 11.29 2.16
CA GLU A 38 -4.73 12.53 1.73
C GLU A 38 -3.21 12.34 1.60
N ASP A 39 -2.59 11.65 2.57
CA ASP A 39 -1.17 11.28 2.54
C ASP A 39 -0.78 10.49 1.28
N LEU A 40 -1.66 9.62 0.75
CA LEU A 40 -1.39 8.89 -0.49
C LEU A 40 -1.45 9.82 -1.69
N LEU A 41 -2.42 10.74 -1.72
CA LEU A 41 -2.62 11.68 -2.82
C LEU A 41 -1.48 12.70 -2.91
N ASP A 42 -0.96 13.15 -1.78
CA ASP A 42 0.17 14.07 -1.70
C ASP A 42 1.48 13.40 -2.10
N LEU A 43 1.66 12.12 -1.75
CA LEU A 43 2.90 11.39 -1.99
C LEU A 43 2.94 10.71 -3.37
N ASN A 44 1.79 10.33 -3.94
CA ASN A 44 1.68 9.67 -5.23
C ASN A 44 1.03 10.60 -6.28
N PRO A 45 1.82 11.22 -7.17
CA PRO A 45 1.32 12.06 -8.26
C PRO A 45 0.40 11.34 -9.26
N TYR A 46 0.40 10.00 -9.24
CA TYR A 46 -0.41 9.17 -10.13
C TYR A 46 -1.71 8.67 -9.48
N ASN A 47 -1.92 8.97 -8.18
CA ASN A 47 -3.15 8.68 -7.43
C ASN A 47 -3.68 7.24 -7.63
N THR A 48 -2.76 6.28 -7.71
CA THR A 48 -3.02 4.86 -7.96
C THR A 48 -2.58 4.00 -6.79
#